data_AF-A0A5C4RD00-F1
#
_entry.id   AF-A0A5C4RD00-F1
#
_cell.length_a   1.000
_cell.length_b   1.000
_cell.length_c   1.000
_cell.angle_alpha   90.00
_cell.angle_beta   90.00
_cell.angle_gamma   90.00
#
_symmetry.space_group_name_H-M   'P 1'
#
loop_
_entity.id
_entity.type
_entity.pdbx_description
1 polymer ?
#
loop_
_entity_poly.entity_id
_entity_poly.type
_entity_poly.pdbx_seq_one_letter_code
_entity_poly.pdbx_strand_id
1 'polypeptide(L)'
;MIKYNQKMVSFLDGYVKEEIVIPKVLAELLNLGFTVSSNGCVFFSSLCPVASVSSENRINGHANFFDKTEEECFYNEIRLSDYLENNIIDIALKFASLIITKLEQDLPSFKFELILVFDDFEGEIDSVIKLHMMRENEVLYVDVDSLDEFIQPILVLQTK
;
A
#
# COMPACT_ATOMS: atom_id res chain seq x y z
N MET A 1 5.89 -5.80 11.98
CA MET A 1 6.02 -7.24 11.61
C MET A 1 6.34 -7.34 10.12
N ILE A 2 7.04 -8.39 9.67
CA ILE A 2 7.23 -8.70 8.24
C ILE A 2 6.81 -10.14 8.01
N LYS A 3 5.94 -10.40 7.04
CA LYS A 3 5.51 -11.75 6.61
C LYS A 3 5.41 -11.82 5.10
N TYR A 4 5.66 -12.97 4.50
CA TYR A 4 5.59 -13.19 3.07
C TYR A 4 5.33 -14.67 2.77
N ASN A 5 4.82 -14.97 1.58
CA ASN A 5 4.56 -16.34 1.14
C ASN A 5 5.79 -17.01 0.48
N GLN A 6 5.72 -18.32 0.25
CA GLN A 6 6.76 -19.07 -0.44
C GLN A 6 6.99 -18.57 -1.87
N LYS A 7 5.96 -18.03 -2.53
CA LYS A 7 6.08 -17.47 -3.88
C LYS A 7 6.97 -16.22 -3.90
N MET A 8 6.90 -15.38 -2.86
CA MET A 8 7.83 -14.27 -2.67
C MET A 8 9.28 -14.75 -2.47
N VAL A 9 9.49 -15.84 -1.73
CA VAL A 9 10.83 -16.44 -1.58
C VAL A 9 11.37 -16.87 -2.93
N SER A 10 10.59 -17.65 -3.69
CA SER A 10 10.99 -18.12 -5.02
C SER A 10 11.18 -16.97 -6.02
N PHE A 11 10.34 -15.93 -5.94
CA PHE A 11 10.42 -14.76 -6.80
C PHE A 11 11.71 -13.96 -6.59
N LEU A 12 12.19 -13.89 -5.35
CA LEU A 12 13.43 -13.20 -5.01
C LEU A 12 14.65 -14.13 -5.01
N ASP A 13 14.49 -15.41 -5.34
CA ASP A 13 15.62 -16.36 -5.37
C ASP A 13 16.59 -15.99 -6.50
N GLY A 14 17.86 -15.84 -6.14
CA GLY A 14 18.90 -15.36 -7.07
C GLY A 14 18.79 -13.88 -7.47
N TYR A 15 17.81 -13.12 -6.95
CA TYR A 15 17.69 -11.69 -7.20
C TYR A 15 18.86 -10.92 -6.58
N VAL A 16 19.51 -10.08 -7.38
CA VAL A 16 20.60 -9.21 -6.91
C VAL A 16 20.05 -7.80 -6.76
N LYS A 17 19.94 -7.35 -5.50
CA LYS A 17 19.50 -6.01 -5.17
C LYS A 17 20.46 -4.95 -5.72
N GLU A 18 19.92 -3.97 -6.43
CA GLU A 18 20.68 -2.81 -6.87
C GLU A 18 20.50 -1.62 -5.93
N GLU A 19 21.47 -0.70 -5.94
CA GLU A 19 21.33 0.56 -5.23
C GLU A 19 20.54 1.54 -6.09
N ILE A 20 19.25 1.71 -5.76
CA ILE A 20 18.33 2.53 -6.57
C ILE A 20 17.92 3.81 -5.83
N VAL A 21 17.73 4.91 -6.55
CA VAL A 21 17.18 6.16 -6.02
C VAL A 21 15.67 6.20 -6.29
N ILE A 22 14.87 6.45 -5.24
CA ILE A 22 13.42 6.55 -5.41
C ILE A 22 13.10 7.68 -6.40
N PRO A 23 12.31 7.41 -7.46
CA PRO A 23 11.88 8.42 -8.41
C PRO A 23 11.26 9.62 -7.70
N LYS A 24 11.52 10.82 -8.21
CA LYS A 24 11.06 12.07 -7.61
C LYS A 24 9.55 12.08 -7.36
N VAL A 25 8.76 11.52 -8.28
CA VAL A 25 7.30 11.43 -8.13
C VAL A 25 6.88 10.59 -6.92
N LEU A 26 7.51 9.43 -6.69
CA LEU A 26 7.23 8.60 -5.51
C LEU A 26 7.74 9.25 -4.23
N ALA A 27 8.89 9.93 -4.28
CA ALA A 27 9.39 10.71 -3.16
C ALA A 27 8.44 11.86 -2.79
N GLU A 28 7.83 12.52 -3.78
CA GLU A 28 6.83 13.57 -3.56
C GLU A 28 5.56 13.02 -2.89
N LEU A 29 5.08 11.82 -3.26
CA LEU A 29 3.97 11.16 -2.56
C LEU A 29 4.25 11.03 -1.06
N LEU A 30 5.46 10.59 -0.68
CA LEU A 30 5.87 10.47 0.73
C LEU A 30 6.07 11.82 1.42
N ASN A 31 6.59 12.82 0.71
CA ASN A 31 6.84 14.15 1.27
C ASN A 31 5.55 14.90 1.60
N LEU A 32 4.48 14.67 0.83
CA LEU A 32 3.14 15.18 1.14
C LEU A 32 2.50 14.50 2.36
N GLY A 33 3.04 13.35 2.77
CA GLY A 33 2.65 12.63 3.98
C GLY A 33 1.25 12.03 3.89
N PHE A 34 0.61 11.94 5.05
CA PHE A 34 -0.68 11.28 5.23
C PHE A 34 -1.71 12.23 5.81
N THR A 35 -2.97 12.05 5.42
CA THR A 35 -4.11 12.80 5.93
C THR A 35 -5.07 11.85 6.63
N VAL A 36 -5.51 12.23 7.83
CA VAL A 36 -6.62 11.56 8.53
C VAL A 36 -7.91 12.24 8.13
N SER A 37 -8.81 11.51 7.48
CA SER A 37 -10.12 12.00 7.05
C SER A 37 -11.08 12.16 8.23
N SER A 38 -12.21 12.83 8.00
CA SER A 38 -13.24 13.04 9.01
C SER A 38 -13.92 11.74 9.48
N ASN A 39 -13.95 10.69 8.65
CA ASN A 39 -14.41 9.36 9.04
C ASN A 39 -13.31 8.51 9.71
N GLY A 40 -12.09 9.03 9.88
CA GLY A 40 -10.97 8.35 10.53
C GLY A 40 -10.27 7.32 9.65
N CYS A 41 -10.39 7.44 8.32
CA CYS A 41 -9.52 6.77 7.37
C CYS A 41 -8.20 7.54 7.25
N VAL A 42 -7.14 6.85 6.88
CA VAL A 42 -5.82 7.43 6.64
C VAL A 42 -5.47 7.24 5.17
N PHE A 43 -5.17 8.34 4.49
CA PHE A 43 -4.80 8.32 3.09
C PHE A 43 -3.43 8.94 2.87
N PHE A 44 -2.72 8.55 1.81
CA PHE A 44 -1.70 9.42 1.24
C PHE A 44 -2.35 10.77 0.91
N SER A 45 -1.75 11.88 1.35
CA SER A 45 -2.37 13.21 1.19
C SER A 45 -2.67 13.55 -0.28
N SER A 46 -1.84 13.08 -1.21
CA SER A 46 -2.01 13.26 -2.65
C SER A 46 -3.09 12.36 -3.27
N LEU A 47 -3.46 11.28 -2.62
CA LEU A 47 -4.48 10.31 -3.08
C LEU A 47 -5.80 10.43 -2.31
N CYS A 48 -5.85 11.31 -1.31
CA CYS A 48 -7.03 11.52 -0.50
C CYS A 48 -8.23 11.86 -1.39
N PRO A 49 -9.35 11.12 -1.27
CA PRO A 49 -10.54 11.43 -2.06
C PRO A 49 -10.99 12.85 -1.77
N VAL A 50 -11.17 13.65 -2.82
CA VAL A 50 -11.79 14.98 -2.69
C VAL A 50 -13.24 14.74 -2.31
N ALA A 51 -13.66 15.21 -1.13
CA ALA A 51 -15.07 15.22 -0.78
C ALA A 51 -15.81 16.02 -1.87
N SER A 52 -16.54 15.33 -2.73
CA SER A 52 -17.36 15.95 -3.76
C SER A 52 -18.48 16.72 -3.07
N VAL A 53 -18.29 18.03 -2.91
CA VAL A 53 -19.34 18.94 -2.45
C VAL A 53 -20.29 19.15 -3.62
N SER A 54 -21.22 18.22 -3.84
CA SER A 54 -22.45 18.55 -4.57
C SER A 54 -23.48 19.04 -3.54
N SER A 55 -23.73 20.34 -3.58
CA SER A 55 -24.56 21.08 -2.63
C SER A 55 -26.04 20.69 -2.60
N GLU A 56 -26.49 19.66 -3.32
CA GLU A 56 -27.91 19.28 -3.37
C GLU A 56 -28.19 17.77 -3.38
N ASN A 57 -27.18 16.89 -3.31
CA ASN A 57 -27.37 15.45 -3.15
C ASN A 57 -26.19 14.88 -2.35
N ARG A 58 -26.42 14.51 -1.08
CA ARG A 58 -25.40 13.89 -0.21
C ARG A 58 -25.01 12.51 -0.74
N ILE A 59 -24.23 12.47 -1.80
CA ILE A 59 -23.41 11.30 -2.13
C ILE A 59 -22.22 11.41 -1.19
N ASN A 60 -22.28 10.76 -0.03
CA ASN A 60 -21.09 10.57 0.79
C ASN A 60 -20.07 9.85 -0.10
N GLY A 61 -18.89 10.43 -0.35
CA GLY A 61 -17.81 9.77 -1.08
C GLY A 61 -17.41 8.40 -0.50
N HIS A 62 -17.82 8.14 0.74
CA HIS A 62 -17.67 6.89 1.48
C HIS A 62 -18.77 5.83 1.21
N ALA A 63 -19.85 6.16 0.48
CA ALA A 63 -21.11 5.40 0.52
C ALA A 63 -21.10 4.01 -0.14
N ASN A 64 -20.02 3.60 -0.80
CA ASN A 64 -19.97 2.36 -1.59
C ASN A 64 -18.95 1.33 -1.10
N PHE A 65 -18.25 1.57 0.01
CA PHE A 65 -17.30 0.61 0.60
C PHE A 65 -17.94 -0.15 1.76
N PHE A 66 -17.59 -1.42 1.92
CA PHE A 66 -18.05 -2.29 3.00
C PHE A 66 -17.56 -1.80 4.37
N ASP A 67 -16.28 -1.42 4.45
CA ASP A 67 -15.66 -0.84 5.64
C ASP A 67 -14.53 0.15 5.26
N LYS A 68 -13.87 0.72 6.28
CA LYS A 68 -12.77 1.68 6.08
C LYS A 68 -11.51 1.02 5.54
N THR A 69 -11.32 -0.26 5.85
CA THR A 69 -10.17 -1.02 5.36
C THR A 69 -10.26 -1.17 3.84
N GLU A 70 -11.44 -1.51 3.29
CA GLU A 70 -11.66 -1.55 1.85
C GLU A 70 -11.44 -0.17 1.20
N GLU A 71 -11.99 0.89 1.81
CA GLU A 71 -11.83 2.26 1.34
C GLU A 71 -10.35 2.70 1.28
N GLU A 72 -9.59 2.45 2.36
CA GLU A 72 -8.16 2.75 2.43
C GLU A 72 -7.36 1.94 1.42
N CYS A 73 -7.59 0.63 1.31
CA CYS A 73 -6.92 -0.21 0.34
C CYS A 73 -7.21 0.19 -1.12
N PHE A 74 -8.39 0.77 -1.39
CA PHE A 74 -8.73 1.29 -2.71
C PHE A 74 -8.01 2.60 -3.02
N TYR A 75 -8.11 3.61 -2.14
CA TYR A 75 -7.52 4.93 -2.40
C TYR A 75 -6.01 4.99 -2.20
N ASN A 76 -5.44 4.16 -1.32
CA ASN A 76 -4.00 4.07 -1.11
C ASN A 76 -3.31 3.02 -1.99
N GLU A 77 -3.99 2.55 -3.04
CA GLU A 77 -3.35 1.67 -4.01
C GLU A 77 -2.35 2.44 -4.86
N ILE A 78 -1.13 1.92 -4.94
CA ILE A 78 -0.06 2.44 -5.81
C ILE A 78 0.41 1.28 -6.67
N ARG A 79 0.10 1.34 -7.96
CA ARG A 79 0.71 0.49 -8.98
C ARG A 79 2.00 1.15 -9.46
N LEU A 80 3.12 0.44 -9.39
CA LEU A 80 4.42 1.06 -9.67
C LEU A 80 4.64 1.33 -11.16
N SER A 81 4.09 0.50 -12.05
CA SER A 81 4.14 0.73 -13.50
C SER A 81 3.53 2.07 -13.94
N ASP A 82 2.62 2.66 -13.14
CA ASP A 82 2.09 4.01 -13.41
C ASP A 82 3.13 5.13 -13.23
N TYR A 83 4.25 4.85 -12.56
CA TYR A 83 5.26 5.84 -12.18
C TYR A 83 6.65 5.54 -12.75
N LEU A 84 6.92 4.29 -13.15
CA LEU A 84 8.22 3.85 -13.64
C LEU A 84 8.14 2.58 -14.50
N GLU A 85 9.07 2.45 -15.44
CA GLU A 85 9.12 1.30 -16.37
C GLU A 85 10.15 0.23 -15.96
N ASN A 86 11.14 0.57 -15.12
CA ASN A 86 12.29 -0.29 -14.81
C ASN A 86 12.61 -0.30 -13.31
N ASN A 87 13.31 -1.34 -12.84
CA ASN A 87 13.73 -1.52 -11.44
C ASN A 87 12.56 -1.70 -10.44
N ILE A 88 11.39 -2.13 -10.93
CA ILE A 88 10.16 -2.25 -10.14
C ILE A 88 10.38 -2.99 -8.82
N ILE A 89 11.13 -4.11 -8.83
CA ILE A 89 11.41 -4.90 -7.62
C ILE A 89 12.14 -4.07 -6.56
N ASP A 90 13.28 -3.47 -6.89
CA ASP A 90 14.05 -2.67 -5.94
C ASP A 90 13.27 -1.44 -5.46
N ILE A 91 12.55 -0.78 -6.38
CA ILE A 91 11.74 0.39 -6.04
C ILE A 91 10.66 -0.02 -5.06
N ALA A 92 9.94 -1.13 -5.30
CA ALA A 92 8.83 -1.55 -4.46
C ALA A 92 9.29 -1.90 -3.04
N LEU A 93 10.35 -2.70 -2.92
CA LEU A 93 10.90 -3.08 -1.62
C LEU A 93 11.40 -1.85 -0.84
N LYS A 94 12.11 -0.94 -1.52
CA LYS A 94 12.62 0.28 -0.89
C LYS A 94 11.49 1.22 -0.51
N PHE A 95 10.51 1.43 -1.39
CA PHE A 95 9.40 2.34 -1.19
C PHE A 95 8.47 1.86 -0.08
N ALA A 96 8.13 0.56 -0.05
CA ALA A 96 7.35 -0.05 1.03
C ALA A 96 8.00 0.16 2.41
N SER A 97 9.33 -0.01 2.50
CA SER A 97 10.07 0.26 3.74
C SER A 97 10.04 1.74 4.15
N LEU A 98 10.11 2.66 3.18
CA LEU A 98 10.02 4.09 3.43
C LEU A 98 8.62 4.53 3.87
N ILE A 99 7.56 3.96 3.29
CA ILE A 99 6.17 4.21 3.72
C ILE A 99 5.98 3.82 5.18
N ILE A 100 6.35 2.60 5.57
CA ILE A 100 6.26 2.13 6.96
C ILE A 100 7.03 3.05 7.90
N THR A 101 8.26 3.41 7.54
CA THR A 101 9.09 4.33 8.35
C THR A 101 8.42 5.68 8.51
N LYS A 102 7.81 6.22 7.45
CA LYS A 102 7.12 7.52 7.50
C LYS A 102 5.85 7.46 8.33
N LEU A 103 5.09 6.37 8.25
CA LEU A 103 3.90 6.14 9.08
C LEU A 103 4.24 6.07 10.56
N GLU A 104 5.29 5.33 10.92
CA GLU A 104 5.78 5.26 12.32
C GLU A 104 6.24 6.63 12.85
N GLN A 105 6.73 7.51 11.98
CA GLN A 105 7.15 8.87 12.34
C GLN A 105 5.99 9.85 12.47
N ASP A 106 5.08 9.85 11.49
CA ASP A 106 4.01 10.85 11.39
C ASP A 106 2.78 10.48 12.23
N LEU A 107 2.49 9.18 12.32
CA LEU A 107 1.27 8.63 12.90
C LEU A 107 1.56 7.51 13.92
N PRO A 108 2.46 7.73 14.91
CA PRO A 108 2.95 6.68 15.83
C PRO A 108 1.88 6.06 16.74
N SER A 109 0.70 6.68 16.84
CA SER A 109 -0.40 6.18 17.67
C SER A 109 -1.30 5.18 16.94
N PHE A 110 -1.09 5.00 15.63
CA PHE A 110 -1.88 4.14 14.77
C PHE A 110 -1.03 2.98 14.27
N LYS A 111 -1.69 1.85 14.00
CA LYS A 111 -1.07 0.68 13.41
C LYS A 111 -1.49 0.57 11.95
N PHE A 112 -0.55 0.23 11.09
CA PHE A 112 -0.79 0.13 9.65
C PHE A 112 -0.32 -1.21 9.14
N GLU A 113 -1.02 -1.68 8.11
CA GLU A 113 -0.61 -2.81 7.29
C GLU A 113 -0.40 -2.32 5.86
N LEU A 114 0.79 -2.61 5.34
CA LEU A 114 1.17 -2.39 3.95
C LEU A 114 1.34 -3.74 3.28
N ILE A 115 0.66 -3.91 2.16
CA ILE A 115 0.65 -5.13 1.36
C ILE A 115 1.33 -4.82 0.05
N LEU A 116 2.39 -5.56 -0.24
CA LEU A 116 3.15 -5.49 -1.47
C LEU A 116 2.92 -6.80 -2.24
N VAL A 117 2.39 -6.68 -3.45
CA VAL A 117 2.18 -7.81 -4.36
C VAL A 117 3.01 -7.59 -5.60
N PHE A 118 3.67 -8.63 -6.10
CA PHE A 118 4.25 -8.64 -7.44
C PHE A 118 3.38 -9.46 -8.38
N ASP A 119 3.28 -9.03 -9.61
CA ASP A 119 2.69 -9.79 -10.69
C ASP A 119 3.67 -9.86 -11.86
N ASP A 120 3.59 -10.93 -12.63
CA ASP A 120 4.37 -11.11 -13.86
C ASP A 120 3.39 -11.42 -14.99
N PHE A 121 3.24 -10.46 -15.89
CA PHE A 121 2.41 -10.62 -17.07
C PHE A 121 3.26 -10.52 -18.32
N GLU A 122 3.31 -11.61 -19.10
CA GLU A 122 4.06 -11.69 -20.36
C GLU A 122 5.56 -11.35 -20.25
N GLY A 123 6.17 -11.55 -19.06
CA GLY A 123 7.58 -11.26 -18.80
C GLY A 123 7.85 -9.84 -18.32
N GLU A 124 6.80 -9.04 -18.14
CA GLU A 124 6.86 -7.72 -17.49
C GLU A 124 6.41 -7.84 -16.04
N ILE A 125 7.34 -7.54 -15.14
CA ILE A 125 7.09 -7.54 -13.70
C ILE A 125 6.44 -6.22 -13.32
N ASP A 126 5.31 -6.27 -12.64
CA ASP A 126 4.68 -5.11 -12.01
C ASP A 126 4.53 -5.34 -10.51
N SER A 127 4.24 -4.26 -9.78
CA SER A 127 3.96 -4.33 -8.36
C SER A 127 2.85 -3.38 -7.95
N VAL A 128 2.01 -3.87 -7.04
CA VAL A 128 0.96 -3.10 -6.39
C VAL A 128 1.25 -3.03 -4.90
N ILE A 129 1.20 -1.82 -4.37
CA ILE A 129 1.23 -1.53 -2.94
C ILE A 129 -0.16 -1.09 -2.51
N LYS A 130 -0.67 -1.70 -1.44
CA LYS A 130 -1.90 -1.27 -0.74
C LYS A 130 -1.56 -0.95 0.71
N LEU A 131 -2.26 0.03 1.28
CA LEU A 131 -2.05 0.49 2.65
C LEU A 131 -3.38 0.74 3.32
N HIS A 132 -3.55 0.22 4.53
CA HIS A 132 -4.68 0.56 5.39
C HIS A 132 -4.28 0.64 6.86
N MET A 133 -5.13 1.29 7.66
CA MET A 133 -4.98 1.31 9.11
C MET A 133 -5.58 0.02 9.70
N MET A 134 -4.86 -0.61 10.62
CA MET A 134 -5.34 -1.79 11.34
C MET A 134 -6.31 -1.37 12.44
N ARG A 135 -7.46 -2.03 12.51
CA ARG A 135 -8.50 -1.79 13.53
C ARG A 135 -8.99 -3.11 14.09
N GLU A 136 -9.21 -3.18 15.40
CA GLU A 136 -9.63 -4.43 16.08
C GLU A 136 -11.02 -4.94 15.65
N ASN A 137 -11.88 -4.04 15.15
CA ASN A 137 -13.28 -4.33 14.82
C ASN A 137 -13.56 -4.43 13.31
N GLU A 138 -12.53 -4.41 12.46
CA GLU A 138 -12.69 -4.51 11.01
C GLU A 138 -12.17 -5.86 10.49
N VAL A 139 -12.65 -6.24 9.31
CA VAL A 139 -12.23 -7.50 8.68
C VAL A 139 -10.77 -7.37 8.28
N LEU A 140 -9.97 -8.40 8.53
CA LEU A 140 -8.60 -8.45 8.05
C LEU A 140 -8.62 -8.43 6.52
N TYR A 141 -7.93 -7.47 5.91
CA TYR A 141 -7.82 -7.42 4.45
C TYR A 141 -7.03 -8.62 3.92
N VAL A 142 -6.00 -9.05 4.66
CA VAL A 142 -5.21 -10.25 4.39
C VAL A 142 -5.08 -11.09 5.66
N ASP A 143 -5.37 -12.40 5.54
CA ASP A 143 -5.00 -13.36 6.58
C ASP A 143 -3.50 -13.67 6.49
N VAL A 144 -2.74 -13.03 7.37
CA VAL A 144 -1.28 -13.14 7.43
C VAL A 144 -0.79 -14.54 7.84
N ASP A 145 -1.65 -15.45 8.32
CA ASP A 145 -1.29 -16.84 8.60
C ASP A 145 -1.54 -17.77 7.40
N SER A 146 -2.24 -17.29 6.38
CA SER A 146 -2.66 -18.06 5.18
C SER A 146 -2.12 -17.46 3.87
N LEU A 147 -1.00 -16.72 3.92
CA LEU A 147 -0.43 -16.03 2.75
C LEU A 147 -0.05 -16.96 1.58
N ASP A 148 0.23 -18.23 1.84
CA ASP A 148 0.57 -19.22 0.80
C ASP A 148 -0.59 -19.55 -0.14
N GLU A 149 -1.83 -19.23 0.24
CA GLU A 149 -3.02 -19.38 -0.59
C GLU A 149 -3.07 -18.36 -1.74
N PHE A 150 -2.37 -17.22 -1.62
CA PHE A 150 -2.29 -16.21 -2.67
C PHE A 150 -1.53 -16.74 -3.89
N ILE A 151 -2.06 -16.49 -5.08
CA ILE A 151 -1.43 -16.89 -6.35
C ILE A 151 -0.15 -16.10 -6.60
N GLN A 152 -0.15 -14.81 -6.24
CA GLN A 152 0.99 -13.93 -6.44
C GLN A 152 2.04 -14.00 -5.32
N PRO A 153 3.30 -13.64 -5.60
CA PRO A 153 4.26 -13.22 -4.58
C PRO A 153 3.68 -12.06 -3.74
N ILE A 154 3.57 -12.26 -2.42
CA ILE A 154 3.03 -11.26 -1.50
C ILE A 154 3.95 -11.06 -0.29
N LEU A 155 4.14 -9.81 0.10
CA LEU A 155 4.86 -9.35 1.29
C LEU A 155 3.94 -8.41 2.08
N VAL A 156 3.80 -8.67 3.37
CA VAL A 156 3.02 -7.85 4.30
C VAL A 156 3.97 -7.24 5.33
N LEU A 157 3.92 -5.91 5.47
CA LEU A 157 4.64 -5.14 6.46
C LEU A 157 3.63 -4.50 7.41
N GLN A 158 3.85 -4.63 8.70
CA GLN A 158 3.06 -3.92 9.72
C GLN A 158 3.96 -3.02 10.54
N THR A 159 3.47 -1.82 10.87
CA THR A 159 4.14 -0.92 11.83
C THR A 159 4.17 -1.55 13.22
N LYS A 160 5.06 -1.05 14.09
CA LYS A 160 5.21 -1.55 15.47
C LYS A 160 4.01 -1.25 16.37
#